data_AF-A0A3M2CSX6-F1
#
_entry.id   AF-A0A3M2CSX6-F1
#
_cell.length_a   1.000
_cell.length_b   1.000
_cell.length_c   1.000
_cell.angle_alpha   90.00
_cell.angle_beta   90.00
_cell.angle_gamma   90.00
#
_symmetry.space_group_name_H-M   'P 1'
#
loop_
_entity.id
_entity.type
_entity.pdbx_description
1 polymer ?
#
loop_
_entity_poly.entity_id
_entity_poly.type
_entity_poly.pdbx_seq_one_letter_code
_entity_poly.pdbx_strand_id
1 'polypeptide(L)' 'MTIPRYFWKIAVILPKGASPLSINEQTRVIAVTMPNDNGIKSNRWSQYKTTVREIERKTGYDFFSILPRSLQDVLETRID' A
#
# COMPACT_ATOMS: atom_id res chain seq x y z
N MET A 1 -9.80 -24.78 3.82
CA MET A 1 -8.64 -23.92 4.14
C MET A 1 -8.04 -23.44 2.82
N THR A 2 -7.88 -22.14 2.63
CA THR A 2 -7.33 -21.57 1.38
C THR A 2 -5.95 -20.96 1.67
N ILE A 3 -4.94 -21.37 0.90
CA ILE A 3 -3.59 -20.79 0.99
C ILE A 3 -3.57 -19.53 0.11
N PRO A 4 -3.29 -18.34 0.66
CA PRO A 4 -3.18 -17.13 -0.15
C PRO A 4 -2.02 -17.24 -1.14
N ARG A 5 -2.26 -16.83 -2.39
CA ARG A 5 -1.22 -16.75 -3.43
C ARG A 5 -0.32 -15.51 -3.26
N TYR A 6 -0.83 -14.47 -2.63
CA TYR A 6 -0.12 -13.21 -2.40
C TYR A 6 -0.42 -12.67 -1.00
N PHE A 7 0.54 -11.97 -0.43
CA PHE A 7 0.39 -11.12 0.74
C PHE A 7 0.65 -9.67 0.37
N TRP A 8 -0.12 -8.75 0.92
CA TRP A 8 0.03 -7.32 0.66
C TRP A 8 0.19 -6.55 1.96
N LYS A 9 0.81 -5.37 1.88
CA LYS A 9 0.92 -4.42 2.99
C LYS A 9 0.96 -3.01 2.44
N ILE A 10 0.29 -2.10 3.15
CA ILE A 10 0.30 -0.66 2.89
C ILE A 10 0.84 0.02 4.15
N ALA A 11 1.83 0.89 3.99
CA ALA A 11 2.43 1.67 5.06
C ALA A 11 2.36 3.16 4.72
N VAL A 12 1.71 3.94 5.57
CA VAL A 12 1.67 5.41 5.48
C VAL A 12 2.76 5.98 6.38
N ILE A 13 3.64 6.80 5.83
CA ILE A 13 4.77 7.36 6.56
C ILE A 13 4.41 8.76 7.05
N LEU A 14 4.33 8.91 8.37
CA LEU A 14 4.03 10.18 9.03
C LEU A 14 5.18 10.58 9.97
N PRO A 15 5.44 11.89 10.15
CA PRO A 15 6.34 12.37 11.19
C PRO A 15 5.91 11.88 12.57
N LYS A 16 6.88 11.71 13.48
CA LYS A 16 6.60 11.30 14.85
C LYS A 16 5.65 12.30 15.52
N GLY A 17 4.54 11.80 16.06
CA GLY A 17 3.52 12.61 16.73
C GLY A 17 2.51 13.29 15.79
N ALA A 18 2.64 13.11 14.47
CA ALA A 18 1.65 13.62 13.52
C ALA A 18 0.35 12.81 13.59
N SER A 19 -0.77 13.52 13.49
CA SER A 19 -2.10 12.90 13.42
C SER A 19 -2.32 12.27 12.04
N PRO A 20 -3.09 11.17 11.92
CA PRO A 20 -3.57 10.67 10.62
C PRO A 20 -4.35 11.74 9.82
N LEU A 21 -4.90 12.76 10.47
CA LEU A 21 -5.54 13.90 9.81
C LEU A 21 -4.57 14.83 9.08
N SER A 22 -3.25 14.67 9.30
CA SER A 22 -2.21 15.43 8.60
C SER A 22 -1.81 14.84 7.24
N ILE A 23 -2.41 13.71 6.85
CA ILE A 23 -2.18 13.10 5.55
C ILE A 23 -2.57 14.11 4.46
N ASN A 24 -1.66 14.30 3.51
CA ASN A 24 -1.77 15.21 2.38
C ASN A 24 -1.14 14.58 1.15
N GLU A 25 -1.18 15.28 0.02
CA GLU A 25 -0.67 14.80 -1.27
C GLU A 25 0.83 14.47 -1.26
N GLN A 26 1.61 15.01 -0.33
CA GLN A 26 3.04 14.76 -0.20
C GLN A 26 3.35 13.61 0.77
N THR A 27 2.32 13.01 1.40
CA THR A 27 2.49 11.89 2.32
C THR A 27 3.01 10.68 1.56
N ARG A 28 4.13 10.13 2.05
CA ARG A 28 4.75 8.95 1.45
C ARG A 28 3.95 7.71 1.83
N VAL A 29 3.49 6.97 0.82
CA VAL A 29 2.75 5.71 0.99
C VAL A 29 3.50 4.60 0.29
N ILE A 30 3.81 3.53 1.01
CA ILE A 30 4.51 2.36 0.49
C ILE A 30 3.52 1.21 0.43
N ALA A 31 3.23 0.74 -0.78
CA ALA A 31 2.41 -0.44 -1.02
C ALA A 31 3.27 -1.57 -1.59
N VAL A 32 3.09 -2.79 -1.07
CA VAL A 32 3.80 -3.98 -1.54
C VAL A 32 2.84 -5.15 -1.72
N THR A 33 3.09 -5.99 -2.71
CA THR A 33 2.40 -7.27 -2.91
C THR A 33 3.43 -8.36 -3.21
N MET A 34 3.63 -9.24 -2.24
CA MET A 34 4.61 -10.34 -2.30
C MET A 34 3.91 -11.64 -2.67
N PRO A 35 4.46 -12.44 -3.60
CA PRO A 35 3.95 -13.78 -3.85
C PRO A 35 4.24 -14.71 -2.67
N ASN A 36 3.39 -15.70 -2.46
CA ASN A 36 3.62 -16.75 -1.47
C ASN A 36 4.42 -17.91 -2.08
N ASP A 37 5.60 -17.59 -2.61
CA ASP A 37 6.48 -18.52 -3.33
C ASP A 37 7.76 -18.82 -2.54
N ASN A 38 8.34 -20.00 -2.73
CA ASN A 38 9.64 -20.32 -2.16
C ASN A 38 10.76 -19.50 -2.82
N GLY A 39 11.81 -19.19 -2.05
CA GLY A 39 13.00 -18.47 -2.56
C GLY A 39 12.92 -16.95 -2.50
N ILE A 40 11.79 -16.35 -2.11
CA ILE A 40 11.66 -14.89 -2.04
C ILE A 40 12.23 -14.26 -0.76
N LYS A 41 12.72 -15.06 0.20
CA LYS A 41 13.18 -14.55 1.49
C LYS A 41 14.43 -13.67 1.39
N SER A 42 15.34 -14.00 0.46
CA SER A 42 16.55 -13.21 0.18
C SER A 42 16.30 -12.00 -0.73
N ASN A 43 15.11 -11.92 -1.32
CA ASN A 43 14.73 -10.85 -2.22
C ASN A 43 14.43 -9.58 -1.42
N ARG A 44 15.00 -8.44 -1.83
CA ARG A 44 14.66 -7.14 -1.23
C ARG A 44 13.17 -6.87 -1.42
N TRP A 45 12.47 -6.55 -0.33
CA TRP A 45 11.03 -6.29 -0.36
C TRP A 45 10.63 -5.20 -1.36
N SER A 46 11.53 -4.24 -1.61
CA SER A 46 11.32 -3.09 -2.48
C SER A 46 11.08 -3.47 -3.94
N GLN A 47 11.42 -4.70 -4.37
CA GLN A 47 11.10 -5.17 -5.72
C GLN A 47 9.61 -5.52 -5.90
N TYR A 48 8.89 -5.74 -4.79
CA TYR A 48 7.47 -6.05 -4.78
C TYR A 48 6.61 -4.81 -4.54
N LYS A 49 7.18 -3.61 -4.72
CA LYS A 49 6.44 -2.36 -4.65
C LYS A 49 5.36 -2.34 -5.71
N THR A 50 4.21 -1.83 -5.32
CA THR A 50 3.05 -1.64 -6.18
C THR A 50 2.31 -0.37 -5.73
N THR A 51 1.17 -0.10 -6.31
CA THR A 51 0.26 0.98 -5.93
C THR A 51 -0.80 0.46 -4.96
N VAL A 52 -1.40 1.33 -4.14
CA VAL A 52 -2.56 0.94 -3.33
C VAL A 52 -3.74 0.59 -4.22
N ARG A 53 -3.89 1.31 -5.34
CA ARG A 53 -4.89 1.05 -6.39
C ARG A 53 -4.83 -0.39 -6.92
N GLU A 54 -3.63 -0.95 -7.08
CA GLU A 54 -3.44 -2.35 -7.50
C GLU A 54 -3.95 -3.34 -6.44
N ILE A 55 -3.69 -3.03 -5.16
CA ILE A 55 -4.12 -3.87 -4.04
C ILE A 55 -5.65 -3.84 -3.97
N GLU A 56 -6.27 -2.67 -4.03
CA GLU A 56 -7.74 -2.50 -4.05
C GLU A 56 -8.39 -3.28 -5.18
N ARG A 57 -7.81 -3.21 -6.39
CA ARG A 57 -8.32 -3.98 -7.53
C ARG A 57 -8.26 -5.50 -7.30
N LYS A 58 -7.29 -5.99 -6.52
CA LYS A 58 -7.15 -7.42 -6.19
C LYS A 58 -8.01 -7.86 -5.01
N THR A 59 -8.26 -6.98 -4.04
CA THR A 59 -8.94 -7.32 -2.79
C THR A 59 -10.41 -6.92 -2.77
N GLY A 60 -10.81 -5.94 -3.58
CA GLY A 60 -12.13 -5.30 -3.53
C GLY A 60 -12.30 -4.33 -2.36
N TYR A 61 -11.23 -3.98 -1.65
CA TYR A 61 -11.26 -2.98 -0.58
C TYR A 61 -11.09 -1.55 -1.11
N ASP A 62 -11.51 -0.60 -0.29
CA ASP A 62 -11.37 0.85 -0.50
C ASP A 62 -10.57 1.41 0.69
N PHE A 63 -9.27 1.61 0.49
CA PHE A 63 -8.39 2.18 1.51
C PHE A 63 -8.51 3.70 1.50
N PHE A 64 -8.07 4.35 2.59
CA PHE A 64 -8.12 5.81 2.73
C PHE A 64 -9.51 6.43 2.47
N SER A 65 -10.58 5.65 2.58
CA SER A 65 -11.96 6.04 2.26
C SER A 65 -12.50 7.23 3.06
N ILE A 66 -11.85 7.56 4.19
CA ILE A 66 -12.13 8.77 4.98
C ILE A 66 -11.55 10.06 4.38
N LEU A 67 -10.57 9.96 3.48
CA LEU A 67 -9.94 11.09 2.80
C LEU A 67 -10.78 11.53 1.58
N PRO A 68 -10.67 12.80 1.13
CA PRO A 68 -11.28 13.23 -0.13
C PRO A 68 -10.78 12.38 -1.31
N ARG A 69 -11.67 12.11 -2.29
CA ARG A 69 -11.33 11.27 -3.46
C ARG A 69 -10.13 11.80 -4.26
N SER A 70 -9.99 13.12 -4.40
CA SER A 70 -8.81 13.70 -5.06
C SER A 70 -7.50 13.33 -4.34
N LEU A 71 -7.52 13.28 -3.01
CA LEU A 71 -6.36 12.90 -2.20
C LEU A 71 -6.11 11.38 -2.27
N GLN A 72 -7.16 10.56 -2.26
CA GLN A 72 -7.06 9.12 -2.53
C GLN A 72 -6.37 8.86 -3.88
N ASP A 73 -6.83 9.53 -4.94
CA ASP A 73 -6.26 9.43 -6.29
C ASP A 73 -4.77 9.74 -6.36
N VAL A 74 -4.35 10.75 -5.62
CA VAL A 74 -2.93 11.11 -5.55
C VAL A 74 -2.12 10.07 -4.79
N LEU A 75 -2.62 9.58 -3.66
CA LEU A 75 -1.88 8.67 -2.77
C LEU A 75 -1.84 7.23 -3.29
N GLU A 76 -2.92 6.78 -3.93
CA GLU A 76 -3.09 5.37 -4.25
C GLU A 76 -2.51 4.98 -5.59
N THR A 77 -2.27 5.94 -6.49
CA THR A 77 -1.72 5.69 -7.84
C THR A 77 -0.21 5.77 -7.91
N ARG A 78 0.44 6.29 -6.86
CA ARG A 78 1.90 6.46 -6.81
C ARG A 78 2.58 5.18 -6.37
N ILE A 79 3.71 4.90 -7.01
CA ILE A 79 4.70 3.93 -6.53
C ILE A 79 5.76 4.76 -5.80
N ASP A 80 5.97 4.46 -4.53
CA ASP A 80 7.16 4.91 -3.78
C ASP A 80 8.45 4.39 -4.42
#